data_AF-I6CZN1-F1
#
_entry.id   AF-I6CZN1-F1
#
_cell.length_a   1.000
_cell.length_b   1.000
_cell.length_c   1.000
_cell.angle_alpha   90.00
_cell.angle_beta   90.00
_cell.angle_gamma   90.00
#
_symmetry.space_group_name_H-M   'P 1'
#
loop_
_entity.id
_entity.type
_entity.pdbx_description
1 polymer ?
#
loop_
_entity_poly.entity_id
_entity_poly.type
_entity_poly.pdbx_seq_one_letter_code
_entity_poly.pdbx_strand_id
1 'polypeptide(L)'
;MVEGSIIGYESNVKSGGVGARYFGIGADTQYQLDQIAVNLRVVNVSTGEILSSVNTSKTILSYEVQAGVFRFIDYQRLLEGEVGYTSNEPVMLCLMSAIETGVIFLINDGIDRGLWDLQNKAERQNDILVKYRHMSVLPES
;
A
#
# COMPACT_ATOMS: atom_id res chain seq x y z
N MET A 1 -5.80 -19.06 -10.63
CA MET A 1 -4.90 -19.02 -9.45
C MET A 1 -4.43 -17.59 -9.24
N VAL A 2 -4.05 -17.21 -8.02
CA VAL A 2 -3.38 -15.95 -7.73
C VAL A 2 -1.94 -16.26 -7.39
N GLU A 3 -1.03 -15.48 -7.96
CA GLU A 3 0.40 -15.54 -7.64
C GLU A 3 0.95 -14.12 -7.58
N GLY A 4 2.13 -13.97 -6.97
CA GLY A 4 2.69 -12.65 -6.74
C GLY A 4 4.18 -12.68 -6.44
N SER A 5 4.77 -11.49 -6.36
CA SER A 5 6.19 -11.30 -6.08
C SER A 5 6.40 -9.97 -5.38
N ILE A 6 7.31 -9.96 -4.40
CA ILE A 6 7.90 -8.70 -3.92
C ILE A 6 8.93 -8.30 -4.98
N ILE A 7 8.68 -7.18 -5.65
CA ILE A 7 9.46 -6.72 -6.81
C ILE A 7 10.45 -5.61 -6.47
N GLY A 8 10.33 -5.02 -5.28
CA GLY A 8 11.25 -4.00 -4.79
C GLY A 8 11.13 -3.81 -3.28
N TYR A 9 12.26 -3.55 -2.65
CA TYR A 9 12.36 -3.13 -1.26
C TYR A 9 13.47 -2.09 -1.15
N GLU A 10 13.15 -0.97 -0.52
CA GLU A 10 14.11 0.08 -0.17
C GLU A 10 13.88 0.49 1.28
N SER A 11 14.96 0.66 2.04
CA SER A 11 14.90 1.11 3.42
C SER A 11 16.01 2.09 3.71
N ASN A 12 15.64 3.26 4.24
CA ASN A 12 16.57 4.36 4.50
C ASN A 12 16.28 5.03 5.84
N VAL A 13 17.32 5.33 6.60
CA VAL A 13 17.24 6.24 7.75
C VAL A 13 17.24 7.67 7.22
N LYS A 14 16.30 8.49 7.68
CA LYS A 14 16.21 9.93 7.37
C LYS A 14 16.11 10.74 8.66
N SER A 15 16.48 12.02 8.60
CA SER A 15 16.25 12.99 9.67
C SER A 15 15.69 14.28 9.07
N GLY A 16 14.97 15.06 9.87
CA GLY A 16 14.41 16.33 9.45
C GLY A 16 13.34 16.23 8.35
N GLY A 17 13.23 17.30 7.55
CA GLY A 17 12.34 17.35 6.40
C GLY A 17 10.85 17.17 6.71
N VAL A 18 10.12 16.64 5.73
CA VAL A 18 8.67 16.43 5.81
C VAL A 18 8.32 15.43 6.92
N GLY A 19 9.09 14.34 7.05
CA GLY A 19 8.84 13.32 8.08
C GLY A 19 8.93 13.88 9.50
N ALA A 20 9.95 14.70 9.80
CA ALA A 20 10.07 15.33 11.11
C ALA A 20 8.88 16.25 11.43
N ARG A 21 8.40 17.01 10.43
CA ARG A 21 7.21 17.88 10.58
C ARG A 21 5.93 17.08 10.85
N TYR A 22 5.70 15.98 10.14
CA TYR A 22 4.51 15.16 10.34
C TYR A 22 4.54 14.41 11.67
N PHE A 23 5.70 13.92 12.10
CA PHE A 23 5.84 13.27 13.41
C PHE A 23 5.86 14.25 14.58
N GLY A 24 6.18 15.54 14.33
CA GLY A 24 6.39 16.53 15.38
C GLY A 24 7.66 16.28 16.19
N ILE A 25 8.70 15.73 15.53
CA ILE A 25 10.01 15.42 16.13
C ILE A 25 11.06 16.44 15.70
N GLY A 26 12.19 16.48 16.43
CA GLY A 26 13.29 17.40 16.14
C GLY A 26 13.93 17.15 14.77
N ALA A 27 14.58 18.17 14.20
CA ALA A 27 15.26 18.04 12.91
C ALA A 27 16.38 16.99 12.92
N ASP A 28 17.00 16.76 14.08
CA ASP A 28 18.06 15.77 14.27
C ASP A 28 17.52 14.38 14.64
N THR A 29 16.22 14.25 14.91
CA THR A 29 15.61 12.95 15.22
C THR A 29 15.53 12.10 13.96
N GLN A 30 16.11 10.91 14.04
CA GLN A 30 16.11 9.94 12.95
C GLN A 30 14.80 9.13 12.93
N TYR A 31 14.34 8.81 11.72
CA TYR A 31 13.20 7.95 11.43
C TYR A 31 13.54 7.05 10.24
N GLN A 32 12.93 5.87 10.18
CA GLN A 32 13.06 4.93 9.07
C GLN A 32 12.02 5.23 8.00
N LEU A 33 12.40 5.10 6.73
CA LEU A 33 11.50 5.05 5.60
C LEU A 33 11.65 3.69 4.95
N ASP A 34 10.59 2.90 4.98
CA ASP A 34 10.49 1.60 4.32
C ASP A 34 9.54 1.72 3.13
N GLN A 35 10.00 1.29 1.96
CA GLN A 35 9.20 1.23 0.75
C GLN A 35 9.22 -0.20 0.18
N ILE A 36 8.04 -0.76 -0.04
CA ILE A 36 7.86 -2.10 -0.60
C ILE A 36 6.97 -2.01 -1.83
N ALA A 37 7.39 -2.68 -2.90
CA ALA A 37 6.60 -2.86 -4.11
C ALA A 37 6.25 -4.35 -4.31
N VAL A 38 4.97 -4.62 -4.56
CA VAL A 38 4.42 -5.97 -4.78
C VAL A 38 3.71 -6.02 -6.12
N ASN A 39 3.97 -7.07 -6.89
CA ASN A 39 3.15 -7.45 -8.04
C ASN A 39 2.23 -8.61 -7.63
N LEU A 40 0.94 -8.51 -7.91
CA LEU A 40 -0.01 -9.61 -7.80
C LEU A 40 -0.70 -9.82 -9.14
N ARG A 41 -0.85 -11.08 -9.56
CA ARG A 41 -1.48 -11.45 -10.83
C ARG A 41 -2.47 -12.60 -10.70
N VAL A 42 -3.52 -12.53 -11.48
CA VAL A 42 -4.56 -13.57 -11.60
C VAL A 42 -4.35 -14.29 -12.91
N VAL A 43 -4.17 -15.61 -12.84
CA VAL A 43 -3.96 -16.48 -14.01
C VAL A 43 -5.14 -17.42 -14.19
N ASN A 44 -5.67 -17.48 -15.41
CA ASN A 44 -6.69 -18.45 -15.81
C ASN A 44 -6.06 -19.85 -15.85
N VAL A 45 -6.53 -20.75 -14.98
CA VAL A 45 -5.96 -22.11 -14.86
C VAL A 45 -6.22 -22.98 -16.10
N SER A 46 -7.24 -22.66 -16.89
CA SER A 46 -7.61 -23.44 -18.08
C SER A 46 -6.77 -23.06 -19.31
N THR A 47 -6.32 -21.81 -19.40
CA THR A 47 -5.64 -21.28 -20.59
C THR A 47 -4.20 -20.83 -20.34
N GLY A 48 -3.81 -20.60 -19.08
CA GLY A 48 -2.53 -19.98 -18.72
C GLY A 48 -2.48 -18.46 -18.94
N GLU A 49 -3.57 -17.84 -19.37
CA GLU A 49 -3.65 -16.40 -19.63
C GLU A 49 -3.63 -15.59 -18.33
N ILE A 50 -2.89 -14.46 -18.34
CA ILE A 50 -2.93 -13.48 -17.26
C ILE A 50 -4.16 -12.59 -17.44
N LEU A 51 -5.15 -12.75 -16.56
CA LEU A 51 -6.41 -12.01 -16.61
C LEU A 51 -6.28 -10.61 -15.98
N SER A 52 -5.44 -10.50 -14.96
CA SER A 52 -5.17 -9.26 -14.22
C SER A 52 -3.74 -9.27 -13.68
N SER A 53 -3.08 -8.11 -13.67
CA SER A 53 -1.77 -7.91 -13.07
C SER A 53 -1.68 -6.50 -12.51
N VAL A 54 -1.58 -6.38 -11.19
CA VAL A 54 -1.52 -5.09 -10.49
C VAL A 54 -0.20 -4.95 -9.77
N ASN A 55 0.30 -3.71 -9.73
CA ASN A 55 1.47 -3.34 -8.97
C ASN A 55 1.05 -2.38 -7.86
N THR A 56 1.48 -2.65 -6.64
CA THR A 56 1.30 -1.75 -5.50
C THR A 56 2.65 -1.37 -4.93
N SER A 57 2.77 -0.11 -4.54
CA SER A 57 3.93 0.39 -3.80
C SER A 57 3.40 1.08 -2.55
N LYS A 58 3.95 0.73 -1.39
CA LYS A 58 3.65 1.38 -0.12
C LYS A 58 4.91 1.91 0.49
N THR A 59 4.80 3.10 1.08
CA THR A 59 5.87 3.76 1.79
C THR A 59 5.40 4.05 3.20
N ILE A 60 6.08 3.47 4.18
CA ILE A 60 5.82 3.70 5.59
C ILE A 60 7.02 4.44 6.17
N LEU A 61 6.75 5.59 6.78
CA LEU A 61 7.71 6.24 7.66
C LEU A 61 7.45 5.72 9.07
N SER A 62 8.50 5.49 9.84
CA SER A 62 8.36 5.04 11.23
C SER A 62 9.49 5.55 12.12
N TYR A 63 9.22 5.73 13.41
CA TYR A 63 10.26 5.91 14.41
C TYR A 63 9.85 5.25 15.72
N GLU A 64 10.83 4.75 16.46
CA GLU A 64 10.59 4.11 17.75
C GLU A 64 10.32 5.16 18.82
N VAL A 65 9.16 5.07 19.47
CA VAL A 65 8.75 6.00 20.55
C VAL A 65 9.06 5.44 21.93
N GLN A 66 9.00 4.11 22.08
CA GLN A 66 9.31 3.34 23.28
C GLN A 66 9.79 1.96 22.84
N ALA A 67 10.44 1.20 23.72
CA ALA A 67 10.95 -0.13 23.40
C ALA A 67 9.87 -1.02 22.75
N GLY A 68 10.04 -1.35 21.47
CA GLY A 68 9.11 -2.18 20.70
C GLY A 68 7.79 -1.51 20.33
N VAL A 69 7.69 -0.18 20.43
CA VAL A 69 6.52 0.60 19.97
C VAL A 69 6.97 1.63 18.96
N PHE A 70 6.42 1.53 17.76
CA PHE A 70 6.73 2.39 16.63
C PHE A 70 5.53 3.28 16.32
N ARG A 71 5.79 4.57 16.14
CA ARG A 71 4.82 5.47 15.51
C ARG A 71 5.10 5.48 14.02
N PHE A 72 4.07 5.32 13.20
CA PHE A 72 4.21 5.23 11.76
C PHE A 72 3.29 6.21 11.02
N ILE A 73 3.67 6.51 9.78
CA ILE A 73 2.85 7.24 8.80
C ILE A 73 2.82 6.43 7.52
N ASP A 74 1.63 6.04 7.09
CA ASP A 74 1.40 5.44 5.77
C ASP A 74 1.14 6.54 4.74
N TYR A 75 2.04 6.68 3.76
CA TYR A 75 1.87 7.63 2.66
C TYR A 75 1.01 7.04 1.56
N GLN A 76 -0.21 7.56 1.40
CA GLN A 76 -1.16 7.12 0.37
C GLN A 76 -1.16 8.03 -0.86
N ARG A 77 -1.03 9.37 -0.73
CA ARG A 77 -0.86 10.35 -1.83
C ARG A 77 -0.65 11.80 -1.31
N LEU A 78 -0.31 12.74 -2.20
CA LEU A 78 -0.03 14.18 -1.97
C LEU A 78 -0.93 14.85 -0.89
N LEU A 79 -0.47 14.82 0.37
CA LEU A 79 -1.07 15.36 1.62
C LEU A 79 -1.94 14.43 2.49
N GLU A 80 -2.26 13.22 2.05
CA GLU A 80 -2.97 12.24 2.88
C GLU A 80 -1.98 11.24 3.49
N GLY A 81 -1.91 11.24 4.83
CA GLY A 81 -1.12 10.30 5.61
C GLY A 81 -1.91 9.80 6.81
N GLU A 82 -1.94 8.48 7.00
CA GLU A 82 -2.55 7.87 8.18
C GLU A 82 -1.47 7.69 9.24
N VAL A 83 -1.68 8.29 10.41
CA VAL A 83 -0.76 8.18 11.56
C VAL A 83 -1.27 7.09 12.48
N GLY A 84 -0.39 6.16 12.86
CA GLY A 84 -0.74 5.09 13.78
C GLY A 84 0.41 4.71 14.70
N TYR A 85 0.10 3.79 15.62
CA TYR A 85 1.08 3.11 16.46
C TYR A 85 1.02 1.62 16.19
N THR A 86 2.18 0.96 16.24
CA THR A 86 2.29 -0.48 16.05
C THR A 86 3.38 -1.04 16.94
N SER A 87 3.21 -2.30 17.36
CA SER A 87 4.28 -3.10 17.99
C SER A 87 4.92 -4.09 17.03
N ASN A 88 4.41 -4.17 15.80
CA ASN A 88 5.03 -4.92 14.72
C ASN A 88 6.19 -4.13 14.13
N GLU A 89 7.20 -4.82 13.59
CA GLU A 89 8.27 -4.17 12.85
C GLU A 89 7.71 -3.38 11.65
N PRO A 90 8.18 -2.15 11.40
CA PRO A 90 7.67 -1.29 10.32
C PRO A 90 7.68 -1.95 8.94
N VAL A 91 8.71 -2.75 8.65
CA VAL A 91 8.82 -3.50 7.40
C VAL A 91 7.69 -4.51 7.22
N MET A 92 7.27 -5.19 8.30
CA MET A 92 6.17 -6.16 8.27
C MET A 92 4.85 -5.44 8.00
N LEU A 93 4.62 -4.29 8.65
CA LEU A 93 3.44 -3.47 8.41
C LEU A 93 3.38 -2.97 6.95
N CYS A 94 4.51 -2.55 6.39
CA CYS A 94 4.61 -2.07 5.02
C CYS A 94 4.25 -3.18 4.02
N LEU A 95 4.78 -4.39 4.22
CA LEU A 95 4.50 -5.54 3.38
C LEU A 95 3.02 -5.93 3.42
N MET A 96 2.44 -6.04 4.62
CA MET A 96 1.01 -6.36 4.79
C MET A 96 0.14 -5.34 4.07
N SER A 97 0.39 -4.04 4.31
CA SER A 97 -0.38 -2.97 3.69
C SER A 97 -0.28 -2.96 2.16
N ALA A 98 0.89 -3.29 1.60
CA ALA A 98 1.10 -3.40 0.16
C ALA A 98 0.31 -4.56 -0.46
N ILE A 99 0.30 -5.71 0.21
CA ILE A 99 -0.46 -6.90 -0.21
C ILE A 99 -1.96 -6.62 -0.12
N GLU A 100 -2.45 -6.07 0.99
CA GLU A 100 -3.87 -5.73 1.18
C GLU A 100 -4.36 -4.75 0.12
N THR A 101 -3.59 -3.68 -0.13
CA THR A 101 -3.87 -2.73 -1.22
C THR A 101 -3.92 -3.45 -2.57
N GLY A 102 -3.00 -4.37 -2.81
CA GLY A 102 -2.92 -5.15 -4.06
C GLY A 102 -4.12 -6.06 -4.27
N VAL A 103 -4.64 -6.66 -3.21
CA VAL A 103 -5.87 -7.47 -3.25
C VAL A 103 -7.07 -6.59 -3.61
N ILE A 104 -7.19 -5.39 -3.01
CA ILE A 104 -8.28 -4.46 -3.35
C ILE A 104 -8.17 -4.00 -4.81
N PHE A 105 -6.96 -3.74 -5.31
CA PHE A 105 -6.73 -3.41 -6.71
C PHE A 105 -7.11 -4.56 -7.65
N LEU A 106 -6.74 -5.80 -7.33
CA LEU A 106 -7.16 -6.98 -8.09
C LEU A 106 -8.68 -7.09 -8.13
N ILE A 107 -9.36 -6.97 -6.97
CA ILE A 107 -10.82 -7.03 -6.88
C ILE A 107 -11.46 -5.96 -7.78
N ASN A 108 -10.98 -4.72 -7.69
CA ASN A 108 -11.46 -3.62 -8.53
C ASN A 108 -11.26 -3.89 -10.03
N ASP A 109 -10.05 -4.28 -10.44
CA ASP A 109 -9.73 -4.58 -11.84
C ASP A 109 -10.55 -5.76 -12.37
N GLY A 110 -10.79 -6.78 -11.55
CA GLY A 110 -11.63 -7.92 -11.92
C GLY A 110 -13.12 -7.56 -12.04
N ILE A 111 -13.63 -6.61 -11.26
CA ILE A 111 -14.99 -6.08 -11.45
C ILE A 111 -15.05 -5.29 -12.78
N ASP A 112 -14.02 -4.50 -13.08
CA ASP A 112 -13.95 -3.70 -14.32
C ASP A 112 -13.84 -4.54 -15.59
N ARG A 113 -13.13 -5.67 -15.51
CA ARG A 113 -12.95 -6.61 -16.61
C ARG A 113 -14.06 -7.66 -16.70
N GLY A 114 -15.01 -7.67 -15.77
CA GLY A 114 -16.07 -8.68 -15.72
C GLY A 114 -15.57 -10.10 -15.39
N LEU A 115 -14.47 -10.22 -14.66
CA LEU A 115 -13.96 -11.51 -14.15
C LEU A 115 -14.86 -12.06 -13.02
N TRP A 116 -15.49 -11.14 -12.27
CA TRP A 116 -16.45 -11.45 -11.21
C TRP A 116 -17.41 -10.29 -11.01
N ASP A 117 -18.51 -10.56 -10.30
CA ASP A 117 -19.60 -9.63 -10.10
C ASP A 117 -19.82 -9.31 -8.62
N LEU A 118 -20.17 -8.05 -8.35
CA LEU A 118 -20.68 -7.64 -7.05
C LEU A 118 -22.05 -8.27 -6.80
N GLN A 119 -22.29 -8.67 -5.55
CA GLN A 119 -23.61 -9.15 -5.13
C GLN A 119 -24.68 -8.08 -5.34
N ASN A 120 -24.37 -6.82 -5.01
CA ASN A 120 -25.18 -5.65 -5.32
C ASN A 120 -24.47 -4.76 -6.34
N LYS A 121 -25.01 -4.68 -7.55
CA LYS A 121 -24.42 -3.88 -8.64
C LYS A 121 -24.37 -2.37 -8.32
N ALA A 122 -25.25 -1.87 -7.43
CA ALA A 122 -25.22 -0.47 -7.00
C ALA A 122 -24.02 -0.15 -6.08
N GLU A 123 -23.40 -1.15 -5.46
CA GLU A 123 -22.20 -0.96 -4.63
C GLU A 123 -20.93 -0.74 -5.45
N ARG A 124 -21.05 -0.68 -6.78
CA ARG A 124 -19.95 -0.34 -7.66
C ARG A 124 -19.39 1.06 -7.38
N GLN A 125 -20.18 1.94 -6.76
CA GLN A 125 -19.80 3.27 -6.27
C GLN A 125 -19.48 3.31 -4.77
N ASN A 126 -19.28 2.17 -4.10
CA ASN A 126 -18.86 2.13 -2.70
C ASN A 126 -17.56 2.92 -2.49
N ASP A 127 -17.49 3.69 -1.39
CA ASP A 127 -16.38 4.60 -1.08
C ASP A 127 -15.01 3.90 -1.09
N ILE A 128 -14.91 2.67 -0.59
CA ILE A 128 -13.65 1.90 -0.59
C ILE A 128 -13.26 1.56 -2.02
N LEU A 129 -14.18 0.98 -2.80
CA LEU A 129 -13.90 0.61 -4.18
C LEU A 129 -13.51 1.83 -5.02
N VAL A 130 -14.17 2.97 -4.80
CA VAL A 130 -13.85 4.25 -5.45
C VAL A 130 -12.49 4.79 -5.01
N LYS A 131 -12.20 4.85 -3.70
CA LYS A 131 -10.90 5.29 -3.13
C LYS A 131 -9.75 4.54 -3.79
N TYR A 132 -9.79 3.20 -3.75
CA TYR A 132 -8.71 2.38 -4.27
C TYR A 132 -8.62 2.38 -5.82
N ARG A 133 -9.74 2.62 -6.52
CA ARG A 133 -9.69 2.82 -7.99
C ARG A 133 -9.02 4.13 -8.39
N HIS A 134 -9.18 5.19 -7.60
CA HIS A 134 -8.44 6.43 -7.84
C HIS A 134 -6.96 6.27 -7.52
N MET A 135 -6.60 5.46 -6.51
CA MET A 135 -5.21 5.18 -6.14
C MET A 135 -4.44 4.35 -7.16
N SER A 136 -5.10 3.45 -7.90
CA SER A 136 -4.43 2.62 -8.91
C SER A 136 -4.01 3.38 -10.17
N VAL A 137 -4.60 4.56 -10.41
CA VAL A 137 -4.17 5.48 -11.47
C VAL A 137 -2.91 6.19 -10.98
N LEU A 138 -1.73 5.81 -11.50
CA LEU A 138 -0.48 6.52 -11.26
C LEU A 138 -0.69 8.03 -11.53
N PRO A 139 -0.16 8.94 -10.68
CA PRO A 139 -0.13 10.35 -11.06
C PRO A 139 0.63 10.47 -12.39
N GLU A 140 0.00 11.07 -13.40
CA GLU A 140 0.73 11.50 -14.59
C GLU A 140 1.87 12.42 -14.12
N SER A 141 3.09 12.11 -14.58
CA SER A 141 4.31 12.88 -14.36
C SER A 141 4.20 14.28 -14.93
#